data_AF-A0A7V0T9D1-F1
#
_entry.id   AF-A0A7V0T9D1-F1
#
_cell.length_a   1.000
_cell.length_b   1.000
_cell.length_c   1.000
_cell.angle_alpha   90.00
_cell.angle_beta   90.00
_cell.angle_gamma   90.00
#
_symmetry.space_group_name_H-M   'P 1'
#
loop_
_entity.id
_entity.type
_entity.pdbx_description
1 polymer ?
#
loop_
_entity_poly.entity_id
_entity_poly.type
_entity_poly.pdbx_seq_one_letter_code
_entity_poly.pdbx_strand_id
1 'polypeptide(L)'
;MKAKAKPFIKWVGGKTQLIQKIDQALPENFDSLKDLTYIEPFVGGGAVLFWILQQYPNISRAVINDINPDLTNAYRIIKEKPTELINELRVVQAEYL
;
A
#
# COMPACT_ATOMS: atom_id res chain seq x y z
N MET A 1 14.41 0.94 15.39
CA MET A 1 14.03 1.37 14.03
C MET A 1 12.59 0.97 13.78
N LYS A 2 11.72 1.86 13.27
CA LYS A 2 10.37 1.46 12.81
C LYS A 2 10.52 0.64 11.53
N ALA A 3 9.84 -0.51 11.47
CA ALA A 3 9.81 -1.32 10.26
C ALA A 3 9.11 -0.54 9.13
N LYS A 4 9.70 -0.55 7.92
CA LYS A 4 9.10 0.06 6.74
C LYS A 4 8.04 -0.88 6.17
N ALA A 5 6.85 -0.35 5.90
CA ALA A 5 5.79 -1.11 5.24
C ALA A 5 6.16 -1.36 3.76
N LYS A 6 5.76 -2.51 3.22
CA LYS A 6 6.01 -2.91 1.82
C LYS A 6 4.80 -3.67 1.27
N PRO A 7 4.64 -3.75 -0.07
CA PRO A 7 3.68 -4.65 -0.70
C PRO A 7 3.69 -6.05 -0.08
N PHE A 8 2.50 -6.55 0.28
CA PHE A 8 2.35 -7.88 0.89
C PHE A 8 2.32 -9.01 -0.16
N ILE A 9 2.01 -8.67 -1.41
CA ILE A 9 1.90 -9.62 -2.52
C ILE A 9 2.83 -9.22 -3.68
N LYS A 10 3.38 -10.23 -4.36
CA LYS A 10 4.06 -10.01 -5.65
C LYS A 10 2.97 -9.75 -6.70
N TRP A 11 2.98 -8.56 -7.28
CA TRP A 11 1.99 -8.15 -8.27
C TRP A 11 2.65 -7.84 -9.61
N VAL A 12 2.01 -8.25 -10.70
CA VAL A 12 2.47 -7.92 -12.06
C VAL A 12 2.38 -6.42 -12.26
N GLY A 13 3.42 -5.81 -12.87
CA GLY A 13 3.45 -4.36 -13.09
C GLY A 13 3.73 -3.53 -11.83
N GLY A 14 4.40 -4.11 -10.84
CA GLY A 14 4.83 -3.40 -9.63
C GLY A 14 5.63 -2.13 -9.97
N LYS A 15 5.15 -0.96 -9.52
CA LYS A 15 5.68 0.36 -9.90
C LYS A 15 6.91 0.79 -9.10
N THR A 16 7.57 -0.13 -8.39
CA THR A 16 8.72 0.19 -7.51
C THR A 16 9.85 0.89 -8.27
N GLN A 17 10.12 0.47 -9.52
CA GLN A 17 11.15 1.09 -10.37
C GLN A 17 10.77 2.51 -10.86
N LEU A 18 9.48 2.87 -10.81
CA LEU A 18 8.99 4.17 -11.25
C LEU A 18 8.91 5.19 -10.11
N ILE A 19 9.15 4.78 -8.86
CA ILE A 19 9.02 5.64 -7.68
C ILE A 19 9.81 6.95 -7.83
N GLN A 20 11.08 6.89 -8.29
CA GLN A 20 11.90 8.10 -8.46
C GLN A 20 11.31 9.08 -9.47
N LYS A 21 10.69 8.58 -10.54
CA LYS A 21 10.04 9.44 -11.54
C LYS A 21 8.74 10.03 -11.04
N ILE A 22 7.99 9.27 -10.23
CA ILE A 22 6.77 9.74 -9.58
C ILE A 22 7.11 10.87 -8.60
N ASP A 23 8.13 10.67 -7.79
CA ASP A 23 8.66 11.66 -6.83
C ASP A 23 8.99 13.00 -7.51
N GLN A 24 9.72 12.94 -8.63
CA GLN A 24 10.06 14.11 -9.44
C GLN A 24 8.87 14.80 -10.10
N ALA A 25 7.74 14.10 -10.26
CA ALA A 25 6.53 14.63 -10.88
C ALA A 25 5.53 15.18 -9.86
N LEU A 26 5.79 15.03 -8.56
CA LEU A 26 4.95 15.65 -7.53
C LEU A 26 5.11 17.18 -7.55
N PRO A 27 4.07 17.95 -7.19
CA PRO A 27 4.18 19.38 -7.01
C PRO A 27 5.33 19.76 -6.05
N GLU A 28 6.05 20.84 -6.34
CA GLU A 28 7.17 21.30 -5.50
C GLU A 28 6.75 21.54 -4.04
N ASN A 29 5.50 21.96 -3.83
CA ASN A 29 4.95 22.25 -2.51
C ASN A 29 4.17 21.06 -1.90
N PHE A 30 4.29 19.85 -2.44
CA PHE A 30 3.47 18.68 -2.06
C PHE A 30 3.57 18.32 -0.58
N ASP A 31 4.75 18.45 0.03
CA ASP A 31 5.01 18.21 1.46
C ASP A 31 4.41 19.29 2.39
N SER A 32 4.21 20.50 1.86
CA SER A 32 3.64 21.64 2.60
C SER A 32 2.10 21.66 2.60
N LEU A 33 1.45 20.86 1.73
CA LEU A 33 0.00 20.77 1.64
C LEU A 33 -0.57 20.19 2.95
N LYS A 34 -1.56 20.88 3.52
CA LYS A 34 -2.27 20.44 4.73
C LYS A 34 -3.45 19.55 4.36
N ASP A 35 -3.71 18.56 5.22
CA ASP A 35 -4.84 17.62 5.11
C ASP A 35 -4.95 16.92 3.76
N LEU A 36 -3.79 16.54 3.20
CA LEU A 36 -3.70 15.99 1.86
C LEU A 36 -4.38 14.60 1.80
N THR A 37 -5.28 14.44 0.84
CA THR A 37 -5.84 13.13 0.49
C THR A 37 -5.12 12.56 -0.72
N TYR A 38 -4.40 11.46 -0.52
CA TYR A 38 -3.81 10.68 -1.61
C TYR A 38 -4.85 9.76 -2.24
N ILE A 39 -4.91 9.71 -3.56
CA ILE A 39 -5.87 8.87 -4.30
C ILE A 39 -5.11 8.01 -5.32
N GLU A 40 -5.25 6.69 -5.24
CA GLU A 40 -4.65 5.73 -6.18
C GLU A 40 -5.74 4.80 -6.76
N PRO A 41 -6.30 5.11 -7.95
CA PRO A 41 -7.40 4.36 -8.53
C PRO A 41 -7.07 2.92 -8.98
N PHE A 42 -5.76 2.63 -9.13
CA PHE A 42 -5.22 1.37 -9.63
C PHE A 42 -4.04 0.92 -8.73
N VAL A 43 -4.35 0.54 -7.51
CA VAL A 43 -3.34 0.28 -6.48
C VAL A 43 -2.45 -0.92 -6.79
N GLY A 44 -2.99 -1.98 -7.40
CA GLY A 44 -2.26 -3.23 -7.59
C GLY A 44 -1.61 -3.70 -6.27
N GLY A 45 -0.31 -4.03 -6.31
CA GLY A 45 0.45 -4.38 -5.10
C GLY A 45 0.75 -3.21 -4.14
N GLY A 46 0.37 -1.97 -4.47
CA GLY A 46 0.51 -0.79 -3.60
C GLY A 46 1.94 -0.28 -3.43
N ALA A 47 2.82 -0.51 -4.41
CA ALA A 47 4.21 -0.06 -4.33
C ALA A 47 4.33 1.46 -4.11
N VAL A 48 3.51 2.24 -4.82
CA VAL A 48 3.49 3.71 -4.68
C VAL A 48 2.80 4.11 -3.38
N LEU A 49 1.62 3.54 -3.07
CA LEU A 49 0.92 3.73 -1.80
C LEU A 49 1.85 3.60 -0.58
N PHE A 50 2.54 2.46 -0.45
CA PHE A 50 3.40 2.23 0.72
C PHE A 50 4.58 3.20 0.75
N TRP A 51 5.16 3.53 -0.40
CA TRP A 51 6.24 4.52 -0.47
C TRP A 51 5.75 5.92 -0.08
N ILE A 52 4.69 6.42 -0.70
CA ILE A 52 4.24 7.81 -0.56
C ILE A 52 3.78 8.11 0.87
N LEU A 53 3.08 7.18 1.52
CA LEU A 53 2.67 7.32 2.92
C LEU A 53 3.84 7.33 3.91
N GLN A 54 4.99 6.76 3.53
CA GLN A 54 6.20 6.79 4.35
C GLN A 54 7.07 8.03 4.08
N GLN A 55 7.04 8.56 2.85
CA GLN A 55 7.79 9.77 2.50
C GLN A 55 7.09 11.06 2.91
N TYR A 56 5.75 11.09 2.88
CA TYR A 56 4.95 12.30 3.04
C TYR A 56 3.97 12.19 4.21
N PRO A 57 4.41 12.51 5.44
CA PRO A 57 3.57 12.44 6.64
C PRO A 57 2.38 13.42 6.65
N ASN A 58 2.36 14.40 5.75
CA ASN A 58 1.28 15.35 5.58
C ASN A 58 0.03 14.75 4.91
N ILE A 59 0.12 13.52 4.40
CA ILE A 59 -1.03 12.76 3.90
C ILE A 59 -1.86 12.28 5.09
N SER A 60 -3.02 12.90 5.30
CA SER A 60 -3.95 12.55 6.37
C SER A 60 -4.90 11.41 6.00
N ARG A 61 -5.13 11.20 4.69
CA ARG A 61 -6.03 10.18 4.16
C ARG A 61 -5.52 9.59 2.87
N ALA A 62 -5.69 8.27 2.71
CA ALA A 62 -5.50 7.59 1.43
C ALA A 62 -6.80 6.92 0.98
N VAL A 63 -7.11 7.05 -0.30
CA VAL A 63 -8.21 6.36 -0.98
C VAL A 63 -7.60 5.52 -2.09
N ILE A 64 -7.76 4.20 -2.00
CA ILE A 64 -7.24 3.26 -3.00
C ILE A 64 -8.38 2.48 -3.62
N ASN A 65 -8.20 2.11 -4.88
CA ASN A 65 -9.12 1.26 -5.62
C ASN A 65 -8.36 0.28 -6.50
N ASP A 66 -9.01 -0.83 -6.83
CA ASP A 66 -8.64 -1.73 -7.92
C ASP A 66 -9.90 -2.39 -8.47
N ILE A 67 -9.87 -2.84 -9.72
CA ILE A 67 -10.99 -3.60 -10.30
C ILE A 67 -11.06 -5.02 -9.73
N ASN A 68 -9.94 -5.55 -9.21
CA ASN A 68 -9.89 -6.88 -8.64
C ASN A 68 -10.53 -6.89 -7.22
N PRO A 69 -11.69 -7.55 -7.03
CA PRO A 69 -12.37 -7.59 -5.73
C PRO A 69 -11.60 -8.38 -4.68
N ASP A 70 -10.87 -9.44 -5.06
CA ASP A 70 -10.07 -10.24 -4.14
C ASP A 70 -8.90 -9.43 -3.57
N LEU A 71 -8.26 -8.62 -4.41
CA LEU A 71 -7.18 -7.72 -4.00
C LEU A 71 -7.68 -6.66 -3.03
N THR A 72 -8.78 -5.98 -3.37
CA THR A 72 -9.36 -4.94 -2.50
C THR A 72 -9.86 -5.54 -1.18
N ASN A 73 -10.43 -6.75 -1.21
CA ASN A 73 -10.79 -7.48 -0.01
C ASN A 73 -9.57 -7.84 0.85
N ALA A 74 -8.47 -8.32 0.24
CA ALA A 74 -7.23 -8.61 0.96
C ALA A 74 -6.68 -7.37 1.70
N TYR A 75 -6.66 -6.20 1.04
CA TYR A 75 -6.29 -4.95 1.71
C TYR A 75 -7.23 -4.60 2.88
N ARG A 76 -8.54 -4.80 2.72
CA ARG A 76 -9.53 -4.54 3.78
C ARG A 76 -9.30 -5.46 4.98
N ILE A 77 -9.11 -6.75 4.76
CA ILE A 77 -8.84 -7.72 5.83
C ILE A 77 -7.51 -7.45 6.52
N ILE A 78 -6.45 -7.10 5.79
CA ILE A 78 -5.17 -6.69 6.39
C ILE A 78 -5.35 -5.47 7.29
N LYS A 79 -6.17 -4.49 6.88
CA LYS A 79 -6.45 -3.28 7.66
C LYS A 79 -7.26 -3.59 8.92
N GLU A 80 -8.31 -4.40 8.80
CA GLU A 80 -9.34 -4.55 9.84
C GLU A 80 -9.07 -5.73 10.78
N LYS A 81 -8.46 -6.81 10.28
CA LYS A 81 -8.33 -8.10 10.95
C LYS A 81 -6.94 -8.75 10.79
N PRO A 82 -5.82 -8.03 11.03
CA PRO A 82 -4.49 -8.53 10.74
C PRO A 82 -4.12 -9.79 11.55
N THR A 83 -4.49 -9.84 12.84
CA THR A 83 -4.17 -10.98 13.70
C THR A 83 -4.93 -12.24 13.32
N GLU A 84 -6.23 -12.11 12.98
CA GLU A 84 -7.05 -13.23 12.47
C GLU A 84 -6.44 -13.78 11.19
N LEU A 85 -6.13 -12.91 10.22
CA LEU A 85 -5.48 -13.31 8.97
C LEU A 85 -4.15 -14.05 9.20
N ILE A 86 -3.30 -13.54 10.11
CA ILE A 86 -2.02 -14.19 10.42
C ILE A 86 -2.24 -15.60 11.00
N ASN A 87 -3.25 -15.80 11.85
CA ASN A 87 -3.54 -17.11 12.43
C ASN A 87 -4.02 -18.10 11.36
N GLU A 88 -4.92 -17.68 10.47
CA GLU A 88 -5.36 -18.53 9.35
C GLU A 88 -4.19 -18.90 8.42
N LEU A 89 -3.33 -17.94 8.10
CA LEU A 89 -2.15 -18.20 7.26
C LEU A 89 -1.15 -19.16 7.92
N ARG A 90 -1.03 -19.17 9.26
CA ARG A 90 -0.18 -20.15 9.98
C ARG A 90 -0.72 -21.57 9.87
N VAL A 91 -2.04 -21.75 9.85
CA VAL A 91 -2.65 -23.07 9.65
C VAL A 91 -2.31 -23.58 8.26
N VAL A 92 -2.52 -22.76 7.22
CA VAL A 92 -2.15 -23.11 5.83
C VAL A 92 -0.64 -23.38 5.71
N GLN A 93 0.19 -22.57 6.36
CA GLN A 93 1.64 -22.80 6.38
C GLN A 93 1.98 -24.16 6.97
N ALA A 94 1.43 -24.53 8.14
CA ALA A 94 1.74 -25.80 8.79
C ALA A 94 1.25 -27.02 8.00
N GLU A 95 0.21 -26.86 7.17
CA GLU A 95 -0.37 -27.95 6.38
C GLU A 95 0.36 -28.17 5.04
N TYR A 96 0.88 -27.10 4.43
CA TYR A 96 1.38 -27.13 3.05
C TYR A 96 2.84 -26.69 2.84
N LEU A 97 3.55 -26.24 3.88
CA LEU A 97 4.95 -25.80 3.84
C LEU A 97 5.80 -26.48 4.93
#